data_AF-A0A7J8H3F6-F1
#
_entry.id   AF-A0A7J8H3F6-F1
#
_cell.length_a   1.000
_cell.length_b   1.000
_cell.length_c   1.000
_cell.angle_alpha   90.00
_cell.angle_beta   90.00
_cell.angle_gamma   90.00
#
_symmetry.space_group_name_H-M   'P 1'
#
loop_
_entity.id
_entity.type
_entity.pdbx_description
1 polymer ?
#
loop_
_entity_poly.entity_id
_entity_poly.type
_entity_poly.pdbx_seq_one_letter_code
_entity_poly.pdbx_strand_id
1 'polypeptide(L)'
;MWRVGGRFGLRGCIGAGRLLCSRFQSRGSPGVEDGDRSQPSSKTPKIPKIYTKTGDKGFSSTFTGERRPKDDQVFEALGTTDELSSAIGFAMELAMEKGHSFVEELEKIQCLLQDIGSALATPRSSAREAHLRHTAFEAGPIQELEQWIDKYSSQLPPLTAFILP
;
A
#
# COMPACT_ATOMS: atom_id res chain seq x y z
N MET A 1 28.82 53.64 4.24
CA MET A 1 28.82 54.51 3.04
C MET A 1 28.03 53.78 1.96
N TRP A 2 26.90 54.39 1.57
CA TRP A 2 25.95 54.03 0.51
C TRP A 2 24.92 52.90 0.73
N ARG A 3 23.69 53.29 0.40
CA ARG A 3 22.36 52.66 0.49
C ARG A 3 21.83 52.55 -0.96
N VAL A 4 20.61 52.04 -1.10
CA VAL A 4 19.75 51.87 -2.30
C VAL A 4 19.81 50.40 -2.77
N GLY A 5 18.74 49.59 -2.80
CA GLY A 5 17.30 49.89 -2.91
C GLY A 5 16.80 49.40 -4.27
N GLY A 6 16.07 48.28 -4.31
CA GLY A 6 15.51 47.75 -5.55
C GLY A 6 14.44 46.69 -5.28
N ARG A 7 13.17 47.09 -5.34
CA ARG A 7 12.03 46.20 -5.53
C ARG A 7 12.06 45.65 -6.96
N PHE A 8 11.96 44.34 -7.13
CA PHE A 8 11.30 43.72 -8.27
C PHE A 8 10.60 42.46 -7.78
N GLY A 9 9.27 42.43 -7.92
CA GLY A 9 8.50 41.21 -7.76
C GLY A 9 8.53 40.41 -9.04
N LEU A 10 8.37 39.09 -8.93
CA LEU A 10 7.47 38.29 -9.78
C LEU A 10 7.47 36.83 -9.27
N ARG A 11 6.23 36.40 -9.05
CA ARG A 11 5.68 35.04 -9.02
C ARG A 11 6.58 33.93 -9.62
N GLY A 12 6.71 32.83 -8.88
CA GLY A 12 7.14 31.53 -9.41
C GLY A 12 6.50 30.43 -8.59
N CYS A 13 5.41 29.86 -9.11
CA CYS A 13 4.59 28.83 -8.48
C CYS A 13 5.40 27.55 -8.21
N ILE A 14 5.22 26.97 -7.02
CA ILE A 14 5.66 25.62 -6.66
C ILE A 14 4.72 24.64 -7.37
N GLY A 15 5.19 24.04 -8.46
CA GLY A 15 4.49 22.99 -9.19
C GLY A 15 4.79 21.63 -8.55
N ALA A 16 3.89 21.15 -7.69
CA ALA A 16 3.85 19.76 -7.26
C ALA A 16 3.34 18.89 -8.42
N GLY A 17 4.23 18.16 -9.08
CA GLY A 17 3.89 17.17 -10.10
C GLY A 17 3.81 15.77 -9.50
N ARG A 18 2.68 15.41 -8.88
CA ARG A 18 2.34 13.99 -8.67
C ARG A 18 1.88 13.42 -10.02
N LEU A 19 2.70 12.54 -10.58
CA LEU A 19 2.29 11.63 -11.66
C LEU A 19 1.35 10.58 -11.06
N LEU A 20 0.05 10.86 -11.10
CA LEU A 20 -0.98 9.85 -10.94
C LEU A 20 -1.39 9.34 -12.33
N CYS A 21 -1.43 8.02 -12.42
CA CYS A 21 -1.74 7.20 -13.58
C CYS A 21 -2.99 7.70 -14.34
N SER A 22 -2.80 8.04 -15.62
CA SER A 22 -3.88 8.42 -16.55
C SER A 22 -4.71 7.19 -16.94
N ARG A 23 -5.82 6.94 -16.25
CA ARG A 23 -6.78 5.94 -16.75
C ARG A 23 -8.23 6.11 -16.29
N PHE A 24 -8.82 7.28 -16.50
CA PHE A 24 -10.28 7.38 -16.70
C PHE A 24 -10.67 8.78 -17.23
N GLN A 25 -10.69 8.97 -18.55
CA GLN A 25 -11.33 10.14 -19.17
C GLN A 25 -12.56 9.67 -19.94
N SER A 26 -13.72 9.76 -19.32
CA SER A 26 -15.00 9.62 -20.00
C SER A 26 -15.29 10.91 -20.78
N ARG A 27 -15.20 10.82 -22.11
CA ARG A 27 -15.66 11.87 -23.04
C ARG A 27 -17.19 12.00 -22.92
N GLY A 28 -17.69 13.18 -22.61
CA GLY A 28 -19.09 13.56 -22.79
C GLY A 28 -19.22 14.55 -23.95
N SER A 29 -20.09 14.26 -24.92
CA SER A 29 -20.54 15.23 -25.92
C SER A 29 -21.97 15.69 -25.56
N PRO A 30 -22.37 16.93 -25.87
CA PRO A 30 -23.67 17.47 -25.52
C PRO A 30 -24.71 17.20 -26.61
N GLY A 31 -25.97 16.98 -26.23
CA GLY A 31 -27.06 16.93 -27.21
C GLY A 31 -28.45 16.59 -26.64
N VAL A 32 -29.23 17.68 -26.45
CA VAL A 32 -30.67 17.84 -26.70
C VAL A 32 -31.69 17.27 -25.69
N GLU A 33 -32.59 18.17 -25.29
CA GLU A 33 -33.76 18.07 -24.39
C GLU A 33 -34.90 17.23 -25.00
N ASP A 34 -35.65 16.49 -24.18
CA ASP A 34 -37.05 16.77 -23.81
C ASP A 34 -37.69 15.56 -23.10
N GLY A 35 -38.65 15.82 -22.20
CA GLY A 35 -39.60 14.80 -21.74
C GLY A 35 -39.62 14.52 -20.25
N ASP A 36 -40.71 14.99 -19.63
CA ASP A 36 -41.25 14.66 -18.32
C ASP A 36 -40.90 13.23 -17.84
N ARG A 37 -39.98 13.15 -16.87
CA ARG A 37 -39.62 11.90 -16.20
C ARG A 37 -39.38 12.18 -14.73
N SER A 38 -40.29 11.69 -13.90
CA SER A 38 -40.18 11.62 -12.45
C SER A 38 -38.77 11.22 -12.02
N GLN A 39 -38.10 12.15 -11.35
CA GLN A 39 -36.71 12.08 -10.90
C GLN A 39 -36.44 10.76 -10.14
N PRO A 40 -35.46 9.93 -10.54
CA PRO A 40 -35.07 8.79 -9.73
C PRO A 40 -34.45 9.31 -8.43
N SER A 41 -35.01 8.90 -7.29
CA SER A 41 -34.52 9.30 -5.97
C SER A 41 -33.00 9.13 -5.91
N SER A 42 -32.28 10.21 -5.62
CA SER A 42 -30.85 10.24 -5.43
C SER A 42 -30.45 9.28 -4.30
N LYS A 43 -30.12 8.04 -4.67
CA LYS A 43 -29.53 7.09 -3.72
C LYS A 43 -28.12 7.59 -3.43
N THR A 44 -27.96 8.29 -2.32
CA THR A 44 -26.63 8.59 -1.78
C THR A 44 -25.90 7.27 -1.56
N PRO A 45 -24.65 7.12 -2.06
CA PRO A 45 -23.89 5.90 -1.84
C PRO A 45 -23.64 5.77 -0.33
N LYS A 46 -24.23 4.75 0.29
CA LYS A 46 -23.97 4.44 1.70
C LYS A 46 -22.51 4.01 1.82
N ILE A 47 -21.72 4.81 2.52
CA ILE A 47 -20.37 4.43 2.92
C ILE A 47 -20.51 3.24 3.89
N PRO A 48 -19.94 2.07 3.58
CA PRO A 48 -20.01 0.93 4.48
C PRO A 48 -19.35 1.27 5.81
N LYS A 49 -19.94 0.83 6.92
CA LYS A 49 -19.31 0.95 8.23
C LYS A 49 -18.08 0.04 8.26
N ILE A 50 -16.99 0.52 8.86
CA ILE A 50 -15.73 -0.23 8.99
C ILE A 50 -15.93 -1.49 9.85
N TYR A 51 -16.79 -1.44 10.88
CA TYR A 51 -17.08 -2.59 11.74
C TYR A 51 -18.38 -3.32 11.34
N THR A 52 -18.32 -4.66 11.32
CA THR A 52 -19.44 -5.55 10.95
C THR A 52 -19.96 -6.38 12.11
N LYS A 53 -19.23 -6.47 13.23
CA LYS A 53 -19.51 -7.32 14.41
C LYS A 53 -19.50 -8.83 14.15
N THR A 54 -19.15 -9.27 12.94
CA THR A 54 -19.15 -10.71 12.58
C THR A 54 -18.05 -11.50 13.30
N GLY A 55 -17.04 -10.80 13.82
CA GLY A 55 -15.88 -11.36 14.51
C GLY A 55 -15.96 -11.34 16.04
N ASP A 56 -17.07 -10.89 16.64
CA ASP A 56 -17.21 -10.71 18.09
C ASP A 56 -17.20 -12.05 18.85
N LYS A 57 -17.55 -13.15 18.18
CA LYS A 57 -17.52 -14.51 18.76
C LYS A 57 -16.14 -15.18 18.68
N GLY A 58 -15.09 -14.44 18.30
CA GLY A 58 -13.73 -15.00 18.18
C GLY A 58 -13.44 -15.72 16.87
N PHE A 59 -14.30 -15.62 15.85
CA PHE A 59 -14.11 -16.26 14.54
C PHE A 59 -13.99 -15.23 13.42
N SER A 60 -13.09 -15.47 12.48
CA SER A 60 -12.97 -14.66 11.25
C SER A 60 -13.02 -15.55 10.01
N SER A 61 -13.08 -14.94 8.82
CA SER A 61 -13.08 -15.65 7.54
C SER A 61 -11.74 -15.47 6.83
N THR A 62 -11.22 -16.55 6.27
CA THR A 62 -10.10 -16.51 5.31
C THR A 62 -10.58 -15.97 3.96
N PHE A 63 -9.66 -15.69 3.03
CA PHE A 63 -9.99 -15.22 1.68
C PHE A 63 -10.83 -16.23 0.88
N THR A 64 -10.71 -17.53 1.22
CA THR A 64 -11.52 -18.60 0.61
C THR A 64 -12.97 -18.63 1.09
N GLY A 65 -13.31 -17.85 2.13
CA GLY A 65 -14.62 -17.85 2.80
C GLY A 65 -14.72 -18.83 3.96
N GLU A 66 -13.71 -19.68 4.18
CA GLU A 66 -13.64 -20.60 5.32
C GLU A 66 -13.57 -19.80 6.65
N ARG A 67 -14.43 -20.16 7.62
CA ARG A 67 -14.40 -19.54 8.96
C ARG A 67 -13.51 -20.32 9.90
N ARG A 68 -12.57 -19.61 10.53
CA ARG A 68 -11.60 -20.16 11.48
C ARG A 68 -11.58 -19.32 12.77
N PRO A 69 -11.20 -19.89 13.92
CA PRO A 69 -11.03 -19.13 15.13
C PRO A 69 -9.85 -18.15 14.98
N LYS A 70 -9.88 -17.00 15.67
CA LYS A 70 -8.90 -15.91 15.48
C LYS A 70 -7.49 -16.24 15.95
N ASP A 71 -7.34 -17.27 16.76
CA ASP A 71 -6.08 -17.84 17.26
C ASP A 71 -5.49 -18.92 16.34
N ASP A 72 -6.11 -19.17 15.18
CA ASP A 72 -5.55 -20.05 14.14
C ASP A 72 -4.24 -19.47 13.58
N GLN A 73 -3.27 -20.34 13.27
CA GLN A 73 -1.95 -19.96 12.75
C GLN A 73 -2.01 -19.09 11.49
N VAL A 74 -3.06 -19.23 10.67
CA VAL A 74 -3.25 -18.38 9.49
C VAL A 74 -3.43 -16.92 9.90
N PHE A 75 -4.23 -16.65 10.94
CA PHE A 75 -4.45 -15.28 11.40
C PHE A 75 -3.27 -14.72 12.18
N GLU A 76 -2.53 -15.58 12.90
CA GLU A 76 -1.27 -15.19 13.52
C GLU A 76 -0.28 -14.70 12.45
N ALA A 77 -0.04 -15.51 11.41
CA ALA A 77 0.86 -15.14 10.32
C ALA A 77 0.42 -13.85 9.59
N LEU A 78 -0.89 -13.68 9.39
CA LEU A 78 -1.45 -12.44 8.82
C LEU A 78 -1.21 -11.23 9.74
N GLY A 79 -1.49 -11.37 11.03
CA GLY A 79 -1.31 -10.31 12.02
C GLY A 79 0.14 -9.88 12.13
N THR A 80 1.08 -10.84 12.22
CA THR A 80 2.51 -10.53 12.26
C THR A 80 3.00 -9.83 10.99
N THR A 81 2.46 -10.21 9.82
CA THR A 81 2.80 -9.55 8.55
C THR A 81 2.28 -8.11 8.50
N ASP A 82 1.07 -7.87 9.01
CA ASP A 82 0.47 -6.53 9.10
C ASP A 82 1.21 -5.63 10.11
N GLU A 83 1.64 -6.21 11.23
CA GLU A 83 2.48 -5.54 12.23
C GLU A 83 3.84 -5.13 11.65
N LEU A 84 4.50 -6.02 10.90
CA LEU A 84 5.74 -5.71 10.18
C LEU A 84 5.53 -4.58 9.18
N SER A 85 4.46 -4.62 8.38
CA SER A 85 4.14 -3.56 7.43
C SER A 85 3.93 -2.21 8.11
N SER A 86 3.25 -2.21 9.26
CA SER A 86 3.02 -1.01 10.08
C SER A 86 4.34 -0.46 10.66
N ALA A 87 5.23 -1.32 11.14
CA ALA A 87 6.55 -0.93 11.64
C ALA A 87 7.42 -0.32 10.54
N ILE A 88 7.40 -0.90 9.32
CA ILE A 88 8.08 -0.34 8.15
C ILE A 88 7.52 1.03 7.80
N GLY A 89 6.19 1.20 7.83
CA GLY A 89 5.55 2.50 7.55
C GLY A 89 6.01 3.59 8.53
N PHE A 90 6.14 3.26 9.81
CA PHE A 90 6.69 4.18 10.80
C PHE A 90 8.16 4.51 10.52
N ALA A 91 8.99 3.51 10.19
CA ALA A 91 10.39 3.73 9.83
C ALA A 91 10.55 4.57 8.55
N MET A 92 9.65 4.42 7.57
CA MET A 92 9.63 5.21 6.34
C MET A 92 9.44 6.70 6.58
N GLU A 93 8.53 7.09 7.49
CA GLU A 93 8.33 8.50 7.85
C GLU A 93 9.63 9.13 8.37
N LEU A 94 10.32 8.44 9.28
CA LEU A 94 11.61 8.89 9.82
C LEU A 94 12.73 8.94 8.76
N ALA A 95 12.70 8.02 7.79
CA ALA A 95 13.68 7.98 6.71
C ALA A 95 13.43 9.08 5.66
N MET A 96 12.17 9.39 5.39
CA MET A 96 11.74 10.45 4.46
C MET A 96 12.14 11.82 4.99
N GLU A 97 11.97 12.08 6.29
CA GLU A 97 12.43 13.33 6.93
C GLU A 97 13.94 13.58 6.74
N LYS A 98 14.73 12.49 6.68
CA LYS A 98 16.19 12.54 6.47
C LYS A 98 16.61 12.54 4.99
N GLY A 99 15.67 12.40 4.06
CA GLY A 99 15.94 12.41 2.62
C GLY A 99 16.69 11.17 2.12
N HIS A 100 16.47 10.00 2.74
CA HIS A 100 17.09 8.76 2.29
C HIS A 100 16.43 8.22 1.01
N SER A 101 17.24 7.69 0.09
CA SER A 101 16.76 7.15 -1.20
C SER A 101 16.09 5.79 -1.10
N PHE A 102 16.24 5.07 0.02
CA PHE A 102 15.67 3.73 0.21
C PHE A 102 14.18 3.75 0.60
N VAL A 103 13.56 4.93 0.72
CA VAL A 103 12.12 5.05 1.03
C VAL A 103 11.26 4.38 -0.05
N GLU A 104 11.65 4.50 -1.32
CA GLU A 104 10.97 3.82 -2.44
C GLU A 104 11.09 2.29 -2.36
N GLU A 105 12.23 1.80 -1.86
CA GLU A 105 12.46 0.36 -1.64
C GLU A 105 11.59 -0.16 -0.48
N LEU A 106 11.42 0.63 0.59
CA LEU A 106 10.51 0.31 1.70
C LEU A 106 9.03 0.32 1.28
N GLU A 107 8.62 1.27 0.43
CA GLU A 107 7.26 1.32 -0.12
C GLU A 107 6.95 0.08 -0.98
N LYS A 108 7.92 -0.37 -1.79
CA LYS A 108 7.82 -1.64 -2.53
C LYS A 108 7.67 -2.82 -1.58
N ILE A 109 8.43 -2.86 -0.47
CA ILE A 109 8.31 -3.94 0.53
C ILE A 109 6.91 -3.95 1.15
N GLN A 110 6.31 -2.80 1.49
CA GLN A 110 4.94 -2.76 2.01
C GLN A 110 3.92 -3.32 1.00
N CYS A 111 4.07 -2.99 -0.29
CA CYS A 111 3.24 -3.57 -1.35
C CYS A 111 3.39 -5.10 -1.41
N LEU A 112 4.63 -5.60 -1.32
CA LEU A 112 4.91 -7.03 -1.32
C LEU A 112 4.34 -7.74 -0.08
N LEU A 113 4.39 -7.11 1.10
CA LEU A 113 3.78 -7.65 2.31
C LEU A 113 2.26 -7.77 2.20
N GLN A 114 1.60 -6.85 1.48
CA GLN A 114 0.17 -6.94 1.18
C GLN A 114 -0.16 -8.15 0.29
N ASP A 115 0.69 -8.43 -0.71
CA ASP A 115 0.56 -9.60 -1.57
C ASP A 115 0.79 -10.90 -0.79
N ILE A 116 1.81 -10.92 0.07
CA ILE A 116 2.08 -12.03 1.00
C ILE A 116 0.89 -12.26 1.92
N GLY A 117 0.33 -11.19 2.49
CA GLY A 117 -0.89 -11.27 3.31
C GLY A 117 -2.05 -11.89 2.55
N SER A 118 -2.25 -11.53 1.28
CA SER A 118 -3.29 -12.12 0.43
C SER A 118 -3.08 -13.63 0.20
N ALA A 119 -1.81 -14.05 0.04
CA ALA A 119 -1.46 -15.46 -0.10
C ALA A 119 -1.62 -16.25 1.22
N LEU A 120 -1.19 -15.70 2.35
CA LEU A 120 -1.37 -16.31 3.67
C LEU A 120 -2.86 -16.46 4.01
N ALA A 121 -3.69 -15.48 3.65
CA ALA A 121 -5.14 -15.54 3.82
C ALA A 121 -5.83 -16.59 2.93
N THR A 122 -5.10 -17.29 2.06
CA THR A 122 -5.61 -18.29 1.12
C THR A 122 -5.01 -19.67 1.39
N PRO A 123 -5.46 -20.39 2.44
CA PRO A 123 -4.94 -21.73 2.74
C PRO A 123 -5.15 -22.70 1.59
N ARG A 124 -4.08 -23.43 1.20
CA ARG A 124 -4.14 -24.38 0.07
C ARG A 124 -5.14 -25.51 0.28
N SER A 125 -5.45 -25.85 1.53
CA SER A 125 -6.44 -26.88 1.90
C SER A 125 -7.87 -26.51 1.52
N SER A 126 -8.20 -25.21 1.48
CA SER A 126 -9.55 -24.70 1.19
C SER A 126 -9.61 -23.85 -0.08
N ALA A 127 -8.48 -23.62 -0.73
CA ALA A 127 -8.38 -22.83 -1.95
C ALA A 127 -8.92 -23.58 -3.19
N ARG A 128 -9.65 -22.86 -4.03
CA ARG A 128 -9.99 -23.28 -5.39
C ARG A 128 -8.88 -22.87 -6.35
N GLU A 129 -8.83 -23.47 -7.53
CA GLU A 129 -7.83 -23.11 -8.55
C GLU A 129 -7.80 -21.62 -8.87
N ALA A 130 -8.96 -20.95 -8.92
CA ALA A 130 -9.04 -19.51 -9.13
C ALA A 130 -8.32 -18.73 -8.02
N HIS A 131 -8.47 -19.11 -6.75
CA HIS A 131 -7.81 -18.45 -5.63
C HIS A 131 -6.28 -18.62 -5.74
N LEU A 132 -5.81 -19.83 -6.04
CA LEU A 132 -4.39 -20.14 -6.16
C LEU A 132 -3.71 -19.38 -7.30
N ARG A 133 -4.41 -19.12 -8.41
CA ARG A 133 -3.87 -18.29 -9.51
C ARG A 133 -3.67 -16.83 -9.12
N HIS A 134 -4.54 -16.30 -8.26
CA HIS A 134 -4.47 -14.91 -7.80
C HIS A 134 -3.46 -14.69 -6.67
N THR A 135 -3.08 -15.75 -5.97
CA THR A 135 -2.15 -15.69 -4.83
C THR A 135 -0.83 -16.42 -5.10
N ALA A 136 -0.49 -16.63 -6.37
CA ALA A 136 0.80 -17.18 -6.73
C ALA A 136 1.88 -16.14 -6.42
N PHE A 137 2.90 -16.54 -5.66
CA PHE A 137 4.02 -15.68 -5.30
C PHE A 137 5.24 -16.08 -6.15
N GLU A 138 5.73 -15.15 -6.96
CA GLU A 138 6.89 -15.36 -7.82
C GLU A 138 8.20 -15.14 -7.05
N ALA A 139 9.31 -15.69 -7.55
CA ALA A 139 10.62 -15.55 -6.92
C ALA A 139 11.32 -14.20 -7.22
N GLY A 140 10.75 -13.37 -8.09
CA GLY A 140 11.34 -12.08 -8.50
C GLY A 140 11.68 -11.13 -7.33
N PRO A 141 10.76 -10.90 -6.37
CA PRO A 141 11.04 -10.04 -5.22
C PRO A 141 12.20 -10.52 -4.34
N ILE A 142 12.43 -11.84 -4.26
CA ILE A 142 13.54 -12.40 -3.49
C ILE A 142 14.88 -11.97 -4.12
N GLN A 143 14.99 -12.07 -5.44
CA GLN A 143 16.19 -11.65 -6.17
C GLN A 143 16.43 -10.14 -6.08
N GLU A 144 15.36 -9.32 -6.09
CA GLU A 144 15.47 -7.87 -5.91
C GLU A 144 16.01 -7.53 -4.50
N LEU A 145 15.53 -8.21 -3.46
CA LEU A 145 16.05 -8.06 -2.09
C LEU A 145 17.52 -8.47 -1.98
N GLU A 146 17.93 -9.58 -2.59
CA GLU A 146 19.33 -10.03 -2.63
C GLU A 146 20.24 -8.97 -3.28
N GLN A 147 19.79 -8.38 -4.39
CA GLN A 147 20.52 -7.28 -5.06
C GLN A 147 20.66 -6.04 -4.17
N TRP A 148 19.62 -5.69 -3.41
CA TRP A 148 19.68 -4.56 -2.47
C TRP A 148 20.63 -4.85 -1.31
N ILE A 149 20.60 -6.07 -0.76
CA ILE A 149 21.53 -6.50 0.29
C ILE A 149 22.98 -6.36 -0.18
N ASP A 150 23.30 -6.82 -1.38
CA ASP A 150 24.64 -6.70 -1.97
C ASP A 150 25.04 -5.24 -2.20
N LYS A 151 24.13 -4.43 -2.75
CA LYS A 151 24.31 -2.98 -2.96
C LYS A 151 24.67 -2.27 -1.65
N TYR A 152 23.95 -2.52 -0.56
CA TYR A 152 24.20 -1.85 0.72
C TYR A 152 25.42 -2.41 1.44
N SER A 153 25.64 -3.72 1.40
CA SER A 153 26.79 -4.36 2.03
C SER A 153 28.12 -3.91 1.42
N SER A 154 28.16 -3.67 0.10
CA SER A 154 29.37 -3.20 -0.60
C SER A 154 29.84 -1.80 -0.18
N GLN A 155 28.96 -1.01 0.44
CA GLN A 155 29.26 0.35 0.92
C GLN A 155 29.76 0.37 2.36
N LEU A 156 29.72 -0.76 3.06
CA LEU A 156 30.06 -0.89 4.47
C LEU A 156 31.44 -1.55 4.65
N PRO A 157 32.17 -1.19 5.72
CA PRO A 157 33.39 -1.91 6.07
C PRO A 157 33.08 -3.36 6.50
N PRO A 158 34.04 -4.29 6.38
CA PRO A 158 33.85 -5.67 6.79
C PRO A 158 33.53 -5.76 8.29
N LEU A 159 32.50 -6.54 8.63
CA LEU A 159 32.03 -6.72 10.00
C LEU A 159 32.96 -7.68 10.76
N THR A 160 33.47 -7.26 11.93
CA THR A 160 34.38 -8.06 12.76
C THR A 160 33.76 -8.55 14.07
N ALA A 161 32.62 -7.99 14.49
CA ALA A 161 31.89 -8.35 15.70
C ALA A 161 30.38 -8.06 15.54
N PHE A 162 29.55 -8.60 16.43
CA PHE A 162 28.11 -8.32 16.45
C PHE A 162 27.82 -6.85 16.82
N ILE A 163 26.76 -6.29 16.24
CA ILE A 163 26.27 -4.94 16.50
C ILE A 163 25.13 -4.98 17.51
N LEU A 164 25.04 -3.98 18.39
CA LEU A 164 23.90 -3.78 19.28
C LEU A 164 22.79 -3.02 18.54
N PRO A 165 21.57 -3.57 18.45
CA PRO A 165 20.41 -2.89 17.84
C PRO A 165 19.97 -1.64 18.60
#